data_AF-A0A923TYL8-F1
#
_entry.id   AF-A0A923TYL8-F1
#
_cell.length_a   1.000
_cell.length_b   1.000
_cell.length_c   1.000
_cell.angle_alpha   90.00
_cell.angle_beta   90.00
_cell.angle_gamma   90.00
#
_symmetry.space_group_name_H-M   'P 1'
#
loop_
_entity.id
_entity.type
_entity.pdbx_description
1 polymer ?
#
loop_
_entity_poly.entity_id
_entity_poly.type
_entity_poly.pdbx_seq_one_letter_code
_entity_poly.pdbx_strand_id
1 'polypeptide(L)'
;MSSNKENLFRSEAQILESSKNFLKKENISFDEYKDSFKELCFNYSELLDQTKLITRVSDKLQNKLNSAYESLETKNIELQSTIDELTKARVGRKAQTIILFLGLSLFILEEIVLEPFIDNYSTNIWLSLSIKLIIALLLKPLESFVESFLLKAAKKAAPGVINSPVTS
;
A
#
# COMPACT_ATOMS: atom_id res chain seq x y z
N MET A 1 -12.09 -17.00 25.57
CA MET A 1 -12.80 -15.73 25.87
C MET A 1 -14.32 -15.84 25.70
N SER A 2 -14.85 -16.80 24.92
CA SER A 2 -16.31 -17.00 24.74
C SER A 2 -17.02 -17.68 25.92
N SER A 3 -16.45 -18.72 26.55
CA SER A 3 -17.12 -19.42 27.67
C SER A 3 -17.36 -18.55 28.90
N ASN A 4 -16.59 -17.48 29.11
CA ASN A 4 -16.77 -16.61 30.29
C ASN A 4 -17.92 -15.61 30.09
N LYS A 5 -18.12 -15.13 28.85
CA LYS A 5 -19.27 -14.28 28.50
C LYS A 5 -20.58 -15.05 28.57
N GLU A 6 -20.58 -16.30 28.12
CA GLU A 6 -21.77 -17.15 28.10
C GLU A 6 -22.27 -17.49 29.52
N ASN A 7 -21.35 -17.70 30.46
CA ASN A 7 -21.67 -17.88 31.88
C ASN A 7 -22.18 -16.57 32.53
N LEU A 8 -21.62 -15.43 32.16
CA LEU A 8 -22.05 -14.10 32.63
C LEU A 8 -23.51 -13.77 32.23
N PHE A 9 -23.86 -13.99 30.96
CA PHE A 9 -25.23 -13.74 30.49
C PHE A 9 -26.25 -14.69 31.16
N ARG A 10 -25.84 -15.94 31.45
CA ARG A 10 -26.66 -16.89 32.18
C ARG A 10 -26.88 -16.47 33.64
N SER A 11 -25.85 -15.99 34.33
CA SER A 11 -26.00 -15.48 35.70
C SER A 11 -26.87 -14.23 35.76
N GLU A 12 -26.74 -13.30 34.81
CA GLU A 12 -27.62 -12.12 34.77
C GLU A 12 -29.07 -12.47 34.46
N ALA A 13 -29.30 -13.41 33.54
CA ALA A 13 -30.64 -13.91 33.25
C ALA A 13 -31.28 -14.54 34.50
N GLN A 14 -30.49 -15.27 35.28
CA GLN A 14 -30.93 -15.90 36.53
C GLN A 14 -31.24 -14.86 37.63
N ILE A 15 -30.45 -13.78 37.75
CA ILE A 15 -30.70 -12.67 38.68
C ILE A 15 -31.98 -11.92 38.30
N LEU A 16 -32.18 -11.67 37.00
CA LEU A 16 -33.39 -11.03 36.48
C LEU A 16 -34.64 -11.89 36.74
N GLU A 17 -34.53 -13.20 36.51
CA GLU A 17 -35.62 -14.15 36.76
C GLU A 17 -35.94 -14.27 38.25
N SER A 18 -34.92 -14.31 39.10
CA SER A 18 -35.07 -14.32 40.57
C SER A 18 -35.74 -13.05 41.08
N SER A 19 -35.35 -11.88 40.55
CA SER A 19 -35.95 -10.59 40.88
C SER A 19 -37.42 -10.50 40.42
N LYS A 20 -37.74 -11.04 39.24
CA LYS A 20 -39.13 -11.14 38.73
C LYS A 20 -39.98 -12.09 39.56
N ASN A 21 -39.41 -13.21 40.01
CA ASN A 21 -40.10 -14.18 40.86
C ASN A 21 -40.31 -13.63 42.28
N PHE A 22 -39.39 -12.79 42.76
CA PHE A 22 -39.54 -12.07 44.02
C PHE A 22 -40.73 -11.09 43.97
N LEU A 23 -40.87 -10.32 42.89
CA LEU A 23 -42.00 -9.39 42.68
C LEU A 23 -43.39 -10.06 42.59
N LYS A 24 -43.48 -11.37 42.34
CA LYS A 24 -44.74 -12.13 42.26
C LYS A 24 -45.25 -12.64 43.62
N LYS A 25 -44.48 -12.51 44.70
CA LYS A 25 -44.89 -12.97 46.03
C LYS A 25 -45.83 -11.94 46.68
N GLU A 26 -47.01 -12.37 47.13
CA GLU A 26 -48.07 -11.48 47.65
C GLU A 26 -47.85 -11.00 49.11
N ASN A 27 -46.80 -11.43 49.81
CA ASN A 27 -46.51 -11.04 51.20
C ASN A 27 -45.01 -10.94 51.45
N ILE A 28 -44.39 -9.87 50.97
CA ILE A 28 -42.95 -9.61 51.11
C ILE A 28 -42.75 -8.60 52.24
N SER A 29 -41.86 -8.91 53.17
CA SER A 29 -41.49 -7.97 54.24
C SER A 29 -40.69 -6.78 53.66
N PHE A 30 -40.88 -5.58 54.22
CA PHE A 30 -40.17 -4.38 53.76
C PHE A 30 -38.64 -4.52 53.83
N ASP A 31 -38.11 -5.28 54.78
CA ASP A 31 -36.68 -5.59 54.88
C ASP A 31 -36.20 -6.48 53.71
N GLU A 32 -36.96 -7.51 53.34
CA GLU A 32 -36.60 -8.40 52.23
C GLU A 32 -36.65 -7.65 50.88
N TYR A 33 -37.55 -6.66 50.74
CA TYR A 33 -37.58 -5.79 49.57
C TYR A 33 -36.35 -4.87 49.48
N LYS A 34 -35.94 -4.30 50.62
CA LYS A 34 -34.76 -3.44 50.71
C LYS A 34 -33.48 -4.20 50.38
N ASP A 35 -33.35 -5.44 50.87
CA ASP A 35 -32.21 -6.29 50.58
C ASP A 35 -32.17 -6.72 49.10
N SER A 36 -33.30 -7.11 48.52
CA SER A 36 -33.39 -7.46 47.09
C SER A 36 -33.09 -6.26 46.19
N PHE A 37 -33.55 -5.06 46.57
CA PHE A 37 -33.24 -3.84 45.83
C PHE A 37 -31.75 -3.49 45.92
N LYS A 38 -31.13 -3.66 47.08
CA LYS A 38 -29.69 -3.45 47.27
C LYS A 38 -28.86 -4.41 46.43
N GLU A 39 -29.27 -5.68 46.36
CA GLU A 39 -28.65 -6.70 45.50
C GLU A 39 -28.78 -6.32 44.01
N LEU A 40 -29.96 -5.85 43.59
CA LEU A 40 -30.17 -5.38 42.22
C LEU A 40 -29.28 -4.17 41.88
N CYS A 41 -29.17 -3.19 42.77
CA CYS A 41 -28.29 -2.04 42.60
C CYS A 41 -26.82 -2.44 42.49
N PHE A 42 -26.38 -3.41 43.31
CA PHE A 42 -25.02 -3.94 43.24
C PHE A 42 -24.73 -4.61 41.90
N ASN A 43 -25.63 -5.50 41.45
CA ASN A 43 -25.49 -6.20 40.19
C ASN A 43 -25.48 -5.25 38.97
N TYR A 44 -26.33 -4.22 38.99
CA TYR A 44 -26.33 -3.20 37.93
C TYR A 44 -25.05 -2.37 37.91
N SER A 45 -24.47 -2.08 39.08
CA SER A 45 -23.18 -1.39 39.19
C SER A 45 -22.04 -2.23 38.60
N GLU A 46 -22.01 -3.54 38.88
CA GLU A 46 -21.02 -4.44 38.27
C GLU A 46 -21.16 -4.50 36.75
N LEU A 47 -22.39 -4.64 36.23
CA LEU A 47 -22.65 -4.65 34.79
C LEU A 47 -22.20 -3.35 34.10
N LEU A 48 -22.43 -2.21 34.75
CA LEU A 48 -21.98 -0.91 34.26
C LEU A 48 -20.45 -0.86 34.16
N ASP A 49 -19.74 -1.35 35.17
CA ASP A 49 -18.28 -1.36 35.17
C ASP A 49 -17.70 -2.33 34.14
N GLN A 50 -18.34 -3.48 33.94
CA GLN A 50 -18.00 -4.41 32.86
C GLN A 50 -18.23 -3.80 31.48
N THR A 51 -19.33 -3.08 31.29
CA THR A 51 -19.62 -2.35 30.05
C THR A 51 -18.55 -1.31 29.76
N LYS A 52 -18.13 -0.53 30.76
CA LYS A 52 -17.02 0.44 30.62
C LYS A 52 -15.72 -0.24 30.20
N LEU A 53 -15.41 -1.43 30.73
CA LEU A 53 -14.23 -2.19 30.32
C LEU A 53 -14.32 -2.62 28.85
N ILE A 54 -15.47 -3.11 28.42
CA ILE A 54 -15.70 -3.49 27.01
C ILE A 54 -15.49 -2.29 26.09
N THR A 55 -16.07 -1.13 26.43
CA THR A 55 -15.87 0.10 25.66
C THR A 55 -14.39 0.48 25.58
N ARG A 56 -13.69 0.51 26.72
CA ARG A 56 -12.24 0.82 26.74
C ARG A 56 -11.41 -0.15 25.92
N VAL A 57 -11.74 -1.45 25.94
CA VAL A 57 -11.04 -2.45 25.14
C VAL A 57 -11.36 -2.27 23.66
N SER A 58 -12.60 -1.98 23.31
CA SER A 58 -13.02 -1.66 21.94
C SER A 58 -12.25 -0.46 21.40
N ASP A 59 -12.19 0.65 22.15
CA ASP A 59 -11.47 1.86 21.77
C ASP A 59 -9.98 1.56 21.55
N LYS A 60 -9.36 0.78 22.45
CA LYS A 60 -7.97 0.34 22.29
C LYS A 60 -7.75 -0.50 21.05
N LEU A 61 -8.69 -1.37 20.70
CA LEU A 61 -8.58 -2.24 19.53
C LEU A 61 -8.73 -1.42 18.24
N GLN A 62 -9.69 -0.49 18.21
CA GLN A 62 -9.88 0.44 17.10
C GLN A 62 -8.63 1.30 16.88
N ASN A 63 -8.05 1.84 17.95
CA ASN A 63 -6.81 2.61 17.86
C ASN A 63 -5.66 1.77 17.32
N LYS A 64 -5.47 0.53 17.81
CA LYS A 64 -4.43 -0.38 17.30
C LYS A 64 -4.64 -0.74 15.84
N LEU A 65 -5.90 -0.95 15.44
CA LEU A 65 -6.26 -1.25 14.06
C LEU A 65 -5.92 -0.07 13.15
N ASN A 66 -6.32 1.14 13.54
CA ASN A 66 -6.00 2.37 12.79
C ASN A 66 -4.49 2.59 12.68
N SER A 67 -3.74 2.46 13.78
CA SER A 67 -2.27 2.58 13.73
C SER A 67 -1.62 1.49 12.86
N ALA A 68 -2.17 0.26 12.84
CA ALA A 68 -1.68 -0.79 11.97
C ALA A 68 -1.98 -0.50 10.49
N TYR A 69 -3.17 0.05 10.19
CA TYR A 69 -3.53 0.50 8.84
C TYR A 69 -2.59 1.61 8.36
N GLU A 70 -2.38 2.66 9.16
CA GLU A 70 -1.46 3.76 8.82
C GLU A 70 -0.03 3.24 8.59
N SER A 71 0.45 2.34 9.45
CA SER A 71 1.78 1.74 9.28
C SER A 71 1.86 0.90 8.01
N LEU A 72 0.81 0.16 7.67
CA LEU A 72 0.77 -0.69 6.48
C LEU A 72 0.71 0.16 5.20
N GLU A 73 -0.07 1.24 5.22
CA GLU A 73 -0.16 2.21 4.13
C GLU A 73 1.20 2.89 3.89
N THR A 74 1.84 3.37 4.96
CA THR A 74 3.18 3.96 4.88
C THR A 74 4.18 2.96 4.30
N LYS A 75 4.17 1.71 4.75
CA LYS A 75 5.05 0.66 4.22
C LYS A 75 4.77 0.35 2.76
N ASN A 76 3.51 0.36 2.34
CA ASN A 76 3.14 0.14 0.94
C ASN A 76 3.69 1.26 0.04
N ILE A 77 3.57 2.53 0.47
CA ILE A 77 4.14 3.69 -0.23
C ILE A 77 5.67 3.58 -0.31
N GLU A 78 6.35 3.26 0.80
CA GLU A 78 7.81 3.08 0.82
C GLU A 78 8.26 1.97 -0.14
N LEU A 79 7.57 0.83 -0.15
CA LEU A 79 7.88 -0.28 -1.05
C LEU A 79 7.67 0.10 -2.52
N GLN A 80 6.60 0.82 -2.84
CA GLN A 80 6.36 1.32 -4.19
C GLN A 80 7.47 2.28 -4.64
N SER A 81 7.85 3.24 -3.80
CA SER A 81 8.95 4.16 -4.09
C SER A 81 10.27 3.41 -4.33
N THR A 82 10.56 2.42 -3.48
CA THR A 82 11.78 1.61 -3.60
C THR A 82 11.78 0.78 -4.89
N ILE A 83 10.64 0.18 -5.25
CA ILE A 83 10.50 -0.57 -6.51
C ILE A 83 10.70 0.35 -7.72
N ASP A 84 10.12 1.54 -7.70
CA ASP A 84 10.26 2.52 -8.77
C ASP A 84 11.72 2.98 -8.92
N GLU A 85 12.40 3.27 -7.81
CA GLU A 85 13.82 3.64 -7.81
C GLU A 85 14.72 2.52 -8.33
N LEU A 86 14.54 1.30 -7.82
CA LEU A 86 15.30 0.12 -8.27
C LEU A 86 15.05 -0.18 -9.74
N THR A 87 13.80 -0.03 -10.20
CA THR A 87 13.44 -0.21 -11.61
C THR A 87 14.11 0.85 -12.47
N LYS A 88 14.03 2.13 -12.07
CA LYS A 88 14.69 3.23 -12.78
C LYS A 88 16.21 3.04 -12.86
N ALA A 89 16.85 2.67 -11.75
CA ALA A 89 18.29 2.42 -11.71
C ALA A 89 18.70 1.22 -12.59
N ARG A 90 17.92 0.13 -12.54
CA ARG A 90 18.20 -1.07 -13.34
C ARG A 90 17.99 -0.83 -14.83
N VAL A 91 16.95 -0.11 -15.20
CA VAL A 91 16.68 0.25 -16.60
C VAL A 91 17.71 1.25 -17.10
N GLY A 92 18.08 2.27 -16.31
CA GLY A 92 19.13 3.21 -16.68
C GLY A 92 20.45 2.52 -17.03
N ARG A 93 20.90 1.56 -16.19
CA ARG A 93 22.12 0.77 -16.46
C ARG A 93 22.02 -0.07 -17.73
N LYS A 94 20.85 -0.68 -18.01
CA LYS A 94 20.62 -1.45 -19.24
C LYS A 94 20.55 -0.55 -20.47
N ALA A 95 19.84 0.57 -20.37
CA ALA A 95 19.70 1.56 -21.43
C ALA A 95 21.07 2.13 -21.83
N GLN A 96 21.92 2.46 -20.86
CA GLN A 96 23.27 2.97 -21.14
C GLN A 96 24.12 1.98 -21.96
N THR A 97 24.06 0.69 -21.63
CA THR A 97 24.78 -0.34 -22.40
C THR A 97 24.25 -0.46 -23.83
N ILE A 98 22.92 -0.41 -24.00
CA ILE A 98 22.27 -0.49 -25.32
C ILE A 98 22.61 0.75 -26.15
N ILE A 99 22.56 1.94 -25.55
CA ILE A 99 22.93 3.21 -26.17
C ILE A 99 24.38 3.17 -26.64
N LEU A 100 25.30 2.71 -25.78
CA LEU A 100 26.71 2.59 -26.13
C LEU A 100 26.92 1.66 -27.32
N PHE A 101 26.26 0.50 -27.32
CA PHE A 101 26.33 -0.44 -28.42
C PHE A 101 25.71 0.11 -29.72
N LEU A 102 24.58 0.80 -29.61
CA LEU A 102 23.89 1.42 -30.74
C LEU A 102 24.73 2.55 -31.34
N GLY A 103 25.32 3.41 -30.51
CA GLY A 103 26.24 4.47 -30.95
C GLY A 103 27.48 3.90 -31.65
N LEU A 104 28.08 2.84 -31.09
CA LEU A 104 29.21 2.16 -31.73
C LEU A 104 28.82 1.53 -33.08
N SER A 105 27.66 0.87 -33.14
CA SER A 105 27.16 0.28 -34.38
C SER A 105 26.83 1.34 -35.43
N LEU A 106 26.27 2.48 -35.02
CA LEU A 106 25.95 3.58 -35.92
C LEU A 106 27.23 4.22 -36.48
N PHE A 107 28.26 4.39 -35.65
CA PHE A 107 29.56 4.91 -36.06
C PHE A 107 30.20 4.04 -37.13
N ILE A 108 30.17 2.72 -36.97
CA ILE A 108 30.71 1.79 -37.98
C ILE A 108 29.90 1.85 -39.28
N LEU A 109 28.56 1.93 -39.19
CA LEU A 109 27.70 2.06 -40.37
C LEU A 109 27.94 3.38 -41.11
N GLU A 110 28.20 4.46 -40.36
CA GLU A 110 28.56 5.76 -40.92
C GLU A 110 29.85 5.66 -41.74
N GLU A 111 30.89 5.02 -41.20
CA GLU A 111 32.18 4.88 -41.90
C GLU A 111 32.07 3.98 -43.15
N ILE A 112 31.28 2.91 -43.12
CA ILE A 112 31.16 1.98 -44.25
C ILE A 112 30.23 2.49 -45.36
N VAL A 113 29.13 3.16 -45.00
CA VAL A 113 28.07 3.51 -45.96
C VAL A 113 28.12 4.98 -46.33
N LEU A 114 28.28 5.85 -45.33
CA LEU A 114 28.10 7.28 -45.50
C LEU A 114 29.34 7.94 -46.12
N GLU A 115 30.54 7.55 -45.70
CA GLU A 115 31.79 8.06 -46.30
C GLU A 115 31.88 7.82 -47.81
N PRO A 116 31.72 6.59 -48.35
CA PRO A 116 31.80 6.39 -49.79
C PRO A 116 30.67 7.11 -50.53
N PHE A 117 29.52 7.32 -49.91
CA PHE A 117 28.44 8.09 -50.54
C PHE A 117 28.78 9.58 -50.65
N ILE A 118 29.35 10.17 -49.61
CA ILE A 118 29.77 11.58 -49.61
C ILE A 118 30.93 11.80 -50.59
N ASP A 119 31.93 10.92 -50.57
CA ASP A 119 33.12 11.03 -51.44
C ASP A 119 32.77 10.93 -52.93
N ASN A 120 31.73 10.17 -53.29
CA ASN A 120 31.23 10.08 -54.66
C ASN A 120 30.50 11.34 -55.13
N TYR A 121 29.96 12.17 -54.22
CA TYR A 121 29.17 13.36 -54.54
C TYR A 121 29.92 14.68 -54.33
N SER A 122 30.90 14.75 -53.42
CA SER A 122 31.65 15.96 -53.15
C SER A 122 33.03 15.69 -52.55
N THR A 123 34.08 16.23 -53.16
CA THR A 123 35.44 16.23 -52.57
C THR A 123 35.62 17.29 -51.47
N ASN A 124 34.55 18.01 -51.09
CA ASN A 124 34.62 19.06 -50.08
C ASN A 124 34.62 18.45 -48.67
N ILE A 125 35.80 18.43 -48.07
CA ILE A 125 36.04 17.98 -46.68
C ILE A 125 35.07 18.63 -45.69
N TRP A 126 34.77 19.93 -45.85
CA TRP A 126 33.84 20.67 -44.99
C TRP A 126 32.40 20.16 -45.04
N LEU A 127 31.93 19.68 -46.19
CA LEU A 127 30.59 19.10 -46.33
C LEU A 127 30.51 17.76 -45.58
N SER A 128 31.53 16.91 -45.74
CA SER A 128 31.61 15.65 -45.00
C SER A 128 31.56 15.89 -43.49
N LEU A 129 32.37 16.84 -43.00
CA LEU A 129 32.45 17.17 -41.57
C LEU A 129 31.12 17.69 -41.02
N SER A 130 30.42 18.52 -41.80
CA SER A 130 29.13 19.11 -41.39
C SER A 130 28.04 18.05 -41.27
N ILE A 131 27.99 17.09 -42.19
CA ILE A 131 27.03 15.98 -42.14
C ILE A 131 27.29 15.09 -40.93
N LYS A 132 28.55 14.72 -40.66
CA LYS A 132 28.92 13.94 -39.47
C LYS A 132 28.49 14.64 -38.18
N LEU A 133 28.67 15.96 -38.11
CA LEU A 133 28.29 16.76 -36.93
C LEU A 133 26.76 16.79 -36.73
N ILE A 134 25.99 16.92 -37.82
CA ILE A 134 24.52 16.88 -37.76
C ILE A 134 24.02 15.50 -37.31
N ILE A 135 24.62 14.41 -37.79
CA ILE A 135 24.24 13.05 -37.41
C ILE A 135 24.62 12.78 -35.95
N ALA A 136 25.81 13.20 -35.52
CA ALA A 136 26.23 13.12 -34.11
C ALA A 136 25.30 13.93 -33.19
N LEU A 137 24.79 15.08 -33.66
CA LEU A 137 23.81 15.87 -32.90
C LEU A 137 22.46 15.14 -32.78
N LEU A 138 22.05 14.39 -33.81
CA LEU A 138 20.80 13.62 -33.86
C LEU A 138 20.83 12.32 -33.05
N LEU A 139 22.00 11.83 -32.66
CA LEU A 139 22.13 10.68 -31.75
C LEU A 139 21.54 11.00 -30.37
N LYS A 140 21.75 12.21 -29.84
CA LYS A 140 21.29 12.61 -28.50
C LYS A 140 19.76 12.53 -28.29
N PRO A 141 18.89 13.02 -29.21
CA PRO A 141 17.45 12.82 -29.07
C PRO A 141 17.02 11.35 -29.24
N LEU A 142 17.75 10.57 -30.04
CA LEU A 142 17.50 9.12 -30.20
C LEU A 142 17.78 8.38 -28.88
N GLU A 143 18.86 8.73 -28.18
CA GLU A 143 19.21 8.16 -26.86
C GLU A 143 18.08 8.36 -25.84
N SER A 144 17.57 9.60 -25.74
CA SER A 144 16.46 9.94 -24.84
C SER A 144 15.16 9.20 -25.18
N PHE A 145 14.91 8.97 -26.47
CA PHE A 145 13.75 8.20 -26.93
C PHE A 145 13.87 6.71 -26.57
N VAL A 146 15.05 6.11 -26.76
CA VAL A 146 15.32 4.71 -26.40
C VAL A 146 15.21 4.51 -24.89
N GLU A 147 15.76 5.42 -24.08
CA GLU A 147 15.64 5.37 -22.62
C GLU A 147 14.16 5.42 -22.18
N SER A 148 13.40 6.37 -22.73
CA SER A 148 11.97 6.52 -22.43
C SER A 148 11.15 5.29 -22.82
N PHE A 149 11.46 4.67 -23.96
CA PHE A 149 10.79 3.46 -24.42
C PHE A 149 11.12 2.25 -23.53
N LEU A 150 12.39 2.07 -23.15
CA LEU A 150 12.82 1.00 -22.25
C LEU A 150 12.24 1.14 -20.84
N LEU A 151 12.16 2.37 -20.31
CA LEU A 151 11.51 2.66 -19.03
C LEU A 151 10.02 2.31 -19.06
N LYS A 152 9.33 2.69 -20.14
CA LYS A 152 7.90 2.38 -20.32
C LYS A 152 7.65 0.89 -20.46
N ALA A 153 8.51 0.17 -21.18
CA ALA A 153 8.44 -1.28 -21.33
C ALA A 153 8.70 -2.01 -20.00
N ALA A 154 9.73 -1.60 -19.25
CA ALA A 154 10.05 -2.19 -17.95
C ALA A 154 8.96 -1.95 -16.90
N LYS A 155 8.38 -0.74 -16.86
CA LYS A 155 7.24 -0.42 -15.97
C LYS A 155 6.01 -1.27 -16.29
N LYS A 156 5.76 -1.56 -17.57
CA LYS A 156 4.66 -2.45 -18.02
C LYS A 156 4.93 -3.93 -17.69
N ALA A 157 6.18 -4.36 -17.70
CA ALA A 157 6.60 -5.73 -17.42
C ALA A 157 6.79 -6.05 -15.93
N ALA A 158 6.58 -5.08 -15.03
CA ALA A 158 6.56 -5.25 -13.58
C ALA A 158 5.13 -5.05 -13.04
N PRO A 159 4.15 -5.94 -13.32
CA PRO A 159 2.73 -5.69 -13.12
C PRO A 159 2.26 -5.93 -11.67
N GLY A 160 3.18 -6.05 -10.71
CA GLY A 160 2.87 -6.54 -9.36
C GLY A 160 2.12 -5.57 -8.45
N VAL A 161 1.90 -4.30 -8.82
CA VAL A 161 1.35 -3.29 -7.88
C VAL A 161 0.26 -2.39 -8.49
N ILE A 162 -0.25 -2.68 -9.70
CA ILE A 162 -1.17 -1.76 -10.39
C ILE A 162 -2.66 -2.19 -10.29
N ASN A 163 -2.95 -3.40 -9.81
CA ASN A 163 -4.34 -3.87 -9.65
C ASN A 163 -4.61 -4.35 -8.22
N SER A 164 -4.83 -3.42 -7.31
CA SER A 164 -5.83 -3.64 -6.27
C SER A 164 -6.90 -2.58 -6.50
N PRO A 165 -8.06 -2.94 -7.07
CA PRO A 165 -9.20 -2.02 -7.03
C PRO A 165 -9.47 -1.77 -5.55
N VAL A 166 -9.34 -0.50 -5.15
CA VAL A 166 -9.94 -0.03 -3.90
C VAL A 166 -11.44 -0.23 -4.08
N THR A 167 -11.93 -1.38 -3.63
CA THR A 167 -13.35 -1.68 -3.54
C THR A 167 -13.93 -0.69 -2.54
N SER A 168 -14.75 0.24 -3.06
CA SER A 168 -15.70 1.02 -2.28
C SER A 168 -16.75 0.11 -1.63
#